data_AF-A0A932P7Z3-F1
#
_entry.id   AF-A0A932P7Z3-F1
#
_cell.length_a   1.000
_cell.length_b   1.000
_cell.length_c   1.000
_cell.angle_alpha   90.00
_cell.angle_beta   90.00
_cell.angle_gamma   90.00
#
_symmetry.space_group_name_H-M   'P 1'
#
loop_
_entity.id
_entity.type
_entity.pdbx_description
1 polymer ?
#
loop_
_entity_poly.entity_id
_entity_poly.type
_entity_poly.pdbx_seq_one_letter_code
_entity_poly.pdbx_strand_id
1 'polypeptide(L)' 'MANLLIPELEETLLARLQQRARIRGRSAEEEARAILADALPADSVNAWAEINAIRERLAATGHHFGDSTDLIREDRER' A
#
# COMPACT_ATOMS: atom_id res chain seq x y z
N MET A 1 -5.51 24.21 -7.62
CA MET A 1 -5.59 23.97 -6.18
C MET A 1 -6.97 23.43 -5.89
N ALA A 2 -7.07 22.35 -5.12
CA ALA A 2 -8.34 21.77 -4.71
C ALA A 2 -8.34 21.68 -3.18
N ASN A 3 -9.50 21.89 -2.56
CA ASN A 3 -9.66 21.77 -1.11
C ASN A 3 -10.65 20.64 -0.82
N LEU A 4 -10.36 19.84 0.20
CA LEU A 4 -11.22 18.74 0.65
C LEU A 4 -11.59 19.00 2.11
N LEU A 5 -12.88 19.14 2.38
CA LEU A 5 -13.40 19.21 3.74
C LEU A 5 -13.99 17.84 4.09
N ILE A 6 -13.50 17.25 5.19
CA ILE A 6 -14.01 15.99 5.74
C ILE A 6 -14.90 16.36 6.93
N PRO A 7 -16.24 16.41 6.76
CA PRO A 7 -17.14 16.73 7.85
C PRO A 7 -17.21 15.57 8.86
N GLU A 8 -17.52 15.90 10.12
CA GLU A 8 -17.79 14.93 11.19
C GLU A 8 -16.66 13.89 11.38
N LEU A 9 -15.40 14.32 11.24
CA LEU A 9 -14.26 13.46 11.51
C LEU A 9 -14.19 13.12 13.01
N GLU A 10 -14.26 11.83 13.31
CA GLU A 10 -14.02 11.27 14.65
C GLU A 10 -12.79 11.91 15.32
N GLU A 11 -12.96 12.49 16.50
CA GLU A 11 -11.89 13.18 17.23
C GLU A 11 -10.70 12.26 17.50
N THR A 12 -10.98 10.99 17.76
CA THR A 12 -9.96 9.95 17.98
C THR A 12 -9.10 9.73 16.74
N LEU A 13 -9.70 9.81 15.54
CA LEU A 13 -9.00 9.68 14.28
C LEU A 13 -8.15 10.92 13.98
N LEU A 14 -8.68 12.12 14.24
CA LEU A 14 -7.93 13.37 14.12
C LEU A 14 -6.69 13.37 15.03
N ALA A 15 -6.84 12.94 16.28
CA ALA A 15 -5.73 12.85 17.23
C ALA A 15 -4.63 11.89 16.76
N ARG A 16 -5.01 10.74 16.20
CA ARG A 16 -4.05 9.76 15.62
C ARG A 16 -3.32 10.34 14.41
N LEU A 17 -4.02 11.08 13.54
CA LEU A 17 -3.41 11.75 12.40
C LEU A 17 -2.40 12.81 12.84
N GLN A 18 -2.77 13.67 13.79
CA GLN A 18 -1.89 14.70 14.34
C GLN A 18 -0.65 14.10 14.99
N GLN A 19 -0.80 13.02 15.75
CA GLN A 19 0.34 12.36 16.38
C GLN A 19 1.29 11.75 15.35
N ARG A 20 0.75 11.11 14.32
CA ARG A 20 1.54 10.57 13.20
C ARG A 20 2.27 11.69 12.45
N ALA A 21 1.61 12.82 12.21
CA ALA A 21 2.20 13.99 11.57
C ALA A 21 3.37 14.55 12.40
N ARG A 22 3.19 14.66 13.73
CA ARG A 22 4.24 15.13 14.65
C ARG A 22 5.47 14.23 14.64
N ILE A 23 5.30 12.92 14.63
CA ILE A 23 6.41 11.95 14.52
C ILE A 23 7.18 12.13 13.21
N ARG A 24 6.47 12.46 12.12
CA ARG A 24 7.06 12.66 10.79
C ARG A 24 7.55 14.08 10.53
N GLY A 25 7.43 14.99 11.50
CA GLY A 25 7.82 16.40 11.36
C GLY A 25 6.99 17.16 10.33
N ARG A 26 5.71 16.81 10.15
CA ARG A 26 4.79 17.41 9.17
C ARG A 26 3.55 17.97 9.87
N SER A 27 2.83 18.86 9.19
CA SER A 27 1.48 19.26 9.60
C SER A 27 0.47 18.12 9.37
N ALA A 28 -0.68 18.18 10.06
CA ALA A 28 -1.75 17.20 9.89
C ALA A 28 -2.30 17.20 8.46
N GLU A 29 -2.37 18.35 7.80
CA GLU A 29 -2.80 18.47 6.41
C GLU A 29 -1.79 17.82 5.44
N GLU A 30 -0.50 18.04 5.64
CA GLU A 30 0.53 17.40 4.82
C GLU A 30 0.54 15.89 5.00
N GLU A 31 0.34 15.39 6.22
CA GLU A 31 0.24 13.94 6.45
C GLU A 31 -1.04 13.36 5.84
N ALA A 32 -2.16 14.07 5.91
CA ALA A 32 -3.40 13.66 5.22
C ALA A 32 -3.19 13.57 3.71
N ARG A 33 -2.53 14.58 3.11
CA ARG A 33 -2.20 14.59 1.69
C ARG A 33 -1.27 13.44 1.31
N ALA A 34 -0.27 13.15 2.15
CA ALA A 34 0.64 12.03 1.93
C ALA A 34 -0.09 10.68 2.00
N ILE A 35 -0.97 10.49 3.00
CA ILE A 35 -1.78 9.27 3.12
C ILE A 35 -2.70 9.10 1.90
N LEU A 36 -3.34 10.17 1.43
CA LEU A 36 -4.19 10.11 0.25
C LEU A 36 -3.40 9.78 -1.02
N ALA A 37 -2.20 10.35 -1.19
CA ALA A 37 -1.32 10.03 -2.32
C ALA A 37 -0.84 8.57 -2.29
N ASP A 38 -0.47 8.07 -1.11
CA ASP A 38 -0.06 6.67 -0.92
C ASP A 38 -1.23 5.70 -1.14
N ALA A 39 -2.44 6.06 -0.70
CA ALA A 39 -3.64 5.25 -0.82
C ALA A 39 -4.25 5.26 -2.24
N LEU A 40 -3.99 6.32 -3.01
CA LEU A 40 -4.47 6.49 -4.38
C LEU A 40 -3.29 6.69 -5.34
N PRO A 41 -2.43 5.67 -5.55
CA PRO A 41 -1.37 5.77 -6.53
C PRO A 41 -1.97 6.00 -7.91
N ALA A 42 -1.43 6.95 -8.66
CA ALA A 42 -1.88 7.29 -10.01
C ALA A 42 -1.93 6.08 -10.95
N ASP A 43 -1.03 5.10 -10.72
CA ASP A 43 -0.89 3.90 -11.56
C ASP A 43 -1.39 2.60 -10.90
N SER A 44 -2.14 2.68 -9.80
CA SER A 44 -2.57 1.49 -9.03
C SER A 44 -3.44 0.52 -9.83
N VAL A 45 -4.22 1.01 -10.81
CA VAL A 45 -4.99 0.17 -11.73
C VAL A 45 -4.07 -0.62 -12.66
N ASN A 46 -2.91 -0.08 -13.01
CA ASN A 46 -1.98 -0.70 -13.96
C ASN A 46 -1.06 -1.73 -13.29
N ALA A 47 -0.61 -1.47 -12.06
CA ALA A 47 0.29 -2.37 -11.34
C ALA A 47 -0.31 -3.77 -11.12
N TRP A 48 -1.59 -3.85 -10.71
CA TRP A 48 -2.26 -5.14 -10.57
C TRP A 48 -2.58 -5.78 -11.92
N ALA A 49 -2.87 -4.99 -12.96
CA ALA A 49 -3.07 -5.49 -14.31
C ALA A 49 -1.80 -6.15 -14.86
N GLU A 50 -0.62 -5.53 -14.68
CA GLU A 50 0.67 -6.11 -15.08
C GLU A 50 1.00 -7.38 -14.28
N ILE A 51 0.78 -7.37 -12.97
CA ILE A 51 0.97 -8.56 -12.12
C ILE A 51 0.05 -9.70 -12.56
N ASN A 52 -1.22 -9.40 -12.86
CA ASN A 52 -2.18 -10.39 -13.32
C ASN A 52 -1.83 -10.92 -14.72
N ALA A 53 -1.40 -10.05 -15.64
CA ALA A 53 -0.94 -10.47 -16.97
C ALA A 53 0.27 -11.41 -16.88
N ILE A 54 1.20 -11.15 -15.97
CA ILE A 54 2.33 -12.06 -15.71
C ILE A 54 1.82 -13.39 -15.16
N ARG A 55 0.91 -13.37 -14.17
CA ARG A 55 0.32 -14.60 -13.60
C ARG A 55 -0.43 -15.43 -14.64
N GLU A 56 -1.23 -14.79 -15.49
CA GLU A 56 -1.97 -15.45 -16.57
C GLU A 56 -1.01 -16.06 -17.60
N ARG A 57 0.04 -15.33 -17.99
CA ARG A 57 1.07 -15.86 -18.90
C ARG A 57 1.77 -17.07 -18.30
N LEU A 58 2.10 -17.04 -17.01
CA LEU A 58 2.73 -18.17 -16.33
C LEU A 58 1.76 -19.36 -16.17
N ALA A 59 0.49 -19.12 -15.83
CA ALA A 59 -0.52 -20.16 -15.76
C ALA A 59 -0.75 -20.84 -17.13
N ALA A 60 -0.75 -20.07 -18.21
CA ALA A 60 -0.90 -20.57 -19.57
C ALA A 60 0.27 -21.45 -20.04
N THR A 61 1.43 -21.40 -19.38
CA THR A 61 2.56 -22.32 -19.67
C THR A 61 2.33 -23.74 -19.14
N GLY A 62 1.32 -23.96 -18.27
CA GLY A 62 1.06 -25.25 -17.65
C GLY A 62 2.12 -25.70 -16.64
N HIS A 63 3.05 -24.81 -16.28
CA HIS A 63 4.12 -25.11 -15.33
C HIS A 63 3.63 -24.98 -13.90
N HIS A 64 3.75 -26.05 -13.12
CA HIS A 64 3.46 -26.02 -11.68
C HIS A 64 4.68 -25.47 -10.93
N PHE A 65 4.56 -24.23 -10.44
CA PHE A 65 5.53 -23.68 -9.50
C PHE A 65 5.32 -24.37 -8.14
N GLY A 66 6.35 -25.08 -7.68
CA GLY A 66 6.33 -25.72 -6.36
C GLY A 66 6.28 -24.70 -5.23
N ASP A 67 5.77 -25.12 -4.07
CA ASP A 67 5.77 -24.28 -2.87
C ASP A 67 7.22 -24.09 -2.37
N SER A 68 7.74 -22.88 -2.53
CA SER A 68 9.09 -22.52 -2.10
C SER A 68 9.20 -22.29 -0.60
N THR A 69 8.12 -22.46 0.18
CA THR A 69 8.08 -22.17 1.62
C THR A 69 9.14 -22.93 2.40
N ASP A 70 9.41 -24.19 2.05
CA ASP A 70 10.42 -25.00 2.76
C ASP A 70 11.86 -24.53 2.48
N LEU A 71 12.14 -24.12 1.23
CA LEU A 71 13.44 -23.57 0.83
C LEU A 71 13.74 -22.21 1.50
N ILE A 72 12.71 -21.38 1.66
CA ILE A 72 12.83 -20.08 2.35
C ILE A 72 13.05 -20.29 3.85
N ARG A 73 12.46 -21.35 4.43
CA ARG A 73 12.63 -21.67 5.85
C ARG A 73 14.07 -22.13 6.16
N GLU A 74 14.65 -22.99 5.32
CA GLU A 74 16.05 -23.43 5.44
C GLU A 74 17.04 -22.26 5.38
N ASP A 75 16.82 -21.28 4.49
CA ASP A 75 17.74 -20.16 4.33
C ASP A 75 17.70 -19.17 5.51
N ARG A 76 16.54 -19.08 6.19
CA ARG A 76 16.36 -18.25 7.39
C ARG A 76 17.01 -18.85 8.64
N GLU A 77 17.24 -20.16 8.67
CA GLU A 77 17.81 -20.88 9.81
C GLU A 77 19.34 -21.03 9.75
N ARG A 78 20.01 -20.43 8.74
CA ARG A 78 21.47 -20.34 8.66
C ARG A 78 22.07 -19.14 9.39
#